data_AF-M6R2Y6-F1
#
_entry.id   AF-M6R2Y6-F1
#
_cell.length_a   1.000
_cell.length_b   1.000
_cell.length_c   1.000
_cell.angle_alpha   90.00
_cell.angle_beta   90.00
_cell.angle_gamma   90.00
#
_symmetry.space_group_name_H-M   'P 1'
#
loop_
_entity.id
_entity.type
_entity.pdbx_description
1 polymer ?
#
loop_
_entity_poly.entity_id
_entity_poly.type
_entity_poly.pdbx_seq_one_letter_code
_entity_poly.pdbx_strand_id
1 'polypeptide(L)'
;MKLFDKLTTEGSRLYEDSQHLLKKLTQDREVLENSAENLESSIRKFAEFINRTGEKMESQAAAIEEVNAVIEELSVSSSNTTHSIETQNLSLSELVGNSEKLDEILKNSASLSEALAIFAKENKIDMENVTIAAEKTKSYLMDISNSFNKVDEINRIMSEIADKTNLLALNASIEAARAGVAGRGFAVVANEVSKLAEFTSSNAKSISEIVNQSRKFIEEARIASTETGNLTENQKMKNLDTADRIDKMNQFYLEQKSIIQKFVSEVNRIKLTSEKILRSTQEQMLGQKEMVQTMGNLGSEINQINEDSGQLQEEIVRIKTQASELRLLSIQSES
;
A
#
# COMPACT_ATOMS: atom_id res chain seq x y z
N MET A 1 -67.89 117.05 -23.16
CA MET A 1 -67.27 116.63 -21.89
C MET A 1 -67.42 115.12 -21.61
N LYS A 2 -68.60 114.50 -21.71
CA LYS A 2 -68.81 113.07 -21.38
C LYS A 2 -68.13 112.00 -22.28
N LEU A 3 -67.71 112.34 -23.51
CA LEU A 3 -67.08 111.37 -24.44
C LEU A 3 -65.55 111.31 -24.28
N PHE A 4 -64.92 112.45 -23.96
CA PHE A 4 -63.47 112.55 -23.76
C PHE A 4 -63.05 111.87 -22.45
N ASP A 5 -63.82 112.06 -21.37
CA ASP A 5 -63.64 111.31 -20.11
C ASP A 5 -63.82 109.80 -20.29
N LYS A 6 -64.76 109.36 -21.13
CA LYS A 6 -64.91 107.93 -21.44
C LYS A 6 -63.70 107.37 -22.18
N LEU A 7 -63.17 108.09 -23.17
CA LEU A 7 -62.00 107.65 -23.94
C LEU A 7 -60.72 107.65 -23.09
N THR A 8 -60.52 108.63 -22.21
CA THR A 8 -59.37 108.65 -21.28
C THR A 8 -59.49 107.57 -20.21
N THR A 9 -60.70 107.27 -19.74
CA THR A 9 -60.95 106.16 -18.79
C THR A 9 -60.73 104.80 -19.47
N GLU A 10 -61.21 104.59 -20.70
CA GLU A 10 -61.01 103.35 -21.47
C GLU A 10 -59.52 103.17 -21.85
N GLY A 11 -58.83 104.25 -22.26
CA GLY A 11 -57.40 104.22 -22.56
C GLY A 11 -56.52 103.98 -21.32
N SER A 12 -56.89 104.54 -20.16
CA SER A 12 -56.21 104.25 -18.90
C SER A 12 -56.45 102.81 -18.45
N ARG A 13 -57.66 102.27 -18.64
CA ARG A 13 -57.97 100.87 -18.35
C ARG A 13 -57.20 99.92 -19.27
N LEU A 14 -57.14 100.20 -20.57
CA LEU A 14 -56.35 99.41 -21.53
C LEU A 14 -54.85 99.49 -21.24
N TYR A 15 -54.35 100.64 -20.77
CA TYR A 15 -52.96 100.80 -20.34
C TYR A 15 -52.67 100.00 -19.06
N GLU A 16 -53.55 100.04 -18.06
CA GLU A 16 -53.46 99.20 -16.86
C GLU A 16 -53.55 97.70 -17.18
N ASP A 17 -54.46 97.29 -18.06
CA ASP A 17 -54.59 95.91 -18.54
C ASP A 17 -53.33 95.47 -19.30
N SER A 18 -52.75 96.35 -20.13
CA SER A 18 -51.49 96.08 -20.86
C SER A 18 -50.29 95.99 -19.91
N GLN A 19 -50.20 96.84 -18.89
CA GLN A 19 -49.17 96.78 -17.86
C GLN A 19 -49.29 95.51 -17.00
N HIS A 20 -50.52 95.12 -16.65
CA HIS A 20 -50.78 93.87 -15.95
C HIS A 20 -50.42 92.64 -16.81
N LEU A 21 -50.73 92.68 -18.10
CA LEU A 21 -50.34 91.63 -19.06
C LEU A 21 -48.82 91.54 -19.22
N LEU A 22 -48.14 92.67 -19.38
CA LEU A 22 -46.67 92.75 -19.44
C LEU A 22 -46.04 92.17 -18.17
N LYS A 23 -46.51 92.57 -17.00
CA LYS A 23 -46.00 92.05 -15.72
C LYS A 23 -46.19 90.54 -15.61
N LYS A 24 -47.36 90.03 -16.02
CA LYS A 24 -47.64 88.59 -16.05
C LYS A 24 -46.75 87.84 -17.05
N LEU A 25 -46.56 88.37 -18.26
CA LEU A 25 -45.64 87.82 -19.26
C LEU A 25 -44.19 87.79 -18.76
N THR A 26 -43.77 88.82 -18.02
CA THR A 26 -42.42 88.87 -17.43
C THR A 26 -42.23 87.80 -16.35
N GLN A 27 -43.25 87.61 -15.51
CA GLN A 27 -43.26 86.57 -14.48
C GLN A 27 -43.31 85.16 -15.08
N ASP A 28 -44.17 84.93 -16.08
CA ASP A 28 -44.26 83.65 -16.80
C ASP A 28 -42.93 83.33 -17.51
N ARG A 29 -42.25 84.35 -18.07
CA ARG A 29 -40.92 84.22 -18.67
C ARG A 29 -39.85 83.83 -17.67
N GLU A 30 -39.80 84.46 -16.50
CA GLU A 30 -38.84 84.12 -15.43
C GLU A 30 -39.05 82.67 -14.94
N VAL A 31 -40.31 82.23 -14.84
CA VAL A 31 -40.64 80.83 -14.54
C VAL A 31 -40.20 79.90 -15.67
N LEU A 32 -40.40 80.29 -16.94
CA LEU A 32 -40.01 79.48 -18.09
C LEU A 32 -38.48 79.33 -18.18
N GLU A 33 -37.73 80.40 -17.93
CA GLU A 33 -36.27 80.41 -17.94
C GLU A 33 -35.70 79.52 -16.83
N ASN A 34 -36.19 79.69 -15.59
CA ASN A 34 -35.82 78.81 -14.48
C ASN A 34 -36.19 77.34 -14.73
N SER A 35 -37.33 77.09 -15.38
CA SER A 35 -37.76 75.73 -15.74
C SER A 35 -36.87 75.11 -16.82
N ALA A 36 -36.49 75.89 -17.83
CA ALA A 36 -35.58 75.47 -18.89
C ALA A 36 -34.18 75.16 -18.33
N GLU A 37 -33.64 75.99 -17.43
CA GLU A 37 -32.35 75.72 -16.79
C GLU A 37 -32.37 74.46 -15.92
N ASN A 38 -33.44 74.25 -15.15
CA ASN A 38 -33.62 73.03 -14.35
C ASN A 38 -33.76 71.78 -15.24
N LEU A 39 -34.44 71.91 -16.39
CA LEU A 39 -34.59 70.85 -17.37
C LEU A 39 -33.23 70.51 -18.02
N GLU A 40 -32.46 71.51 -18.48
CA GLU A 40 -31.11 71.31 -19.03
C GLU A 40 -30.17 70.63 -18.02
N SER A 41 -30.21 71.05 -16.75
CA SER A 41 -29.44 70.44 -15.67
C SER A 41 -29.83 68.98 -15.43
N SER A 42 -31.13 68.68 -15.43
CA SER A 42 -31.66 67.32 -15.24
C SER A 42 -31.29 66.40 -16.41
N ILE A 43 -31.39 66.89 -17.65
CA ILE A 43 -30.99 66.16 -18.86
C ILE A 43 -29.50 65.85 -18.83
N ARG A 44 -28.66 66.79 -18.40
CA ARG A 44 -27.21 66.55 -18.28
C ARG A 44 -26.92 65.42 -17.29
N LYS A 45 -27.55 65.45 -16.11
CA LYS A 45 -27.40 64.37 -15.10
C LYS A 45 -27.93 63.03 -15.61
N PHE A 46 -29.04 63.05 -16.36
CA PHE A 46 -29.63 61.84 -16.92
C PHE A 46 -28.74 61.25 -18.04
N ALA A 47 -28.12 62.07 -18.88
CA ALA A 47 -27.14 61.63 -19.88
C ALA A 47 -25.91 60.98 -19.24
N GLU A 48 -25.40 61.58 -18.15
CA GLU A 48 -24.29 61.01 -17.39
C GLU A 48 -24.68 59.65 -16.76
N PHE A 49 -25.91 59.54 -16.25
CA PHE A 49 -26.44 58.29 -15.72
C PHE A 49 -26.55 57.19 -16.80
N ILE A 50 -27.04 57.50 -17.99
CA ILE A 50 -27.14 56.54 -19.10
C ILE A 50 -25.76 56.07 -19.58
N ASN A 51 -24.82 56.99 -19.78
CA ASN A 51 -23.45 56.63 -20.15
C ASN A 51 -22.81 55.69 -19.13
N ARG A 52 -22.94 56.02 -17.83
CA ARG A 52 -22.43 55.18 -16.74
C ARG A 52 -23.15 53.82 -16.65
N THR A 53 -24.40 53.76 -17.07
CA THR A 53 -25.16 52.50 -17.16
C THR A 53 -24.62 51.63 -18.29
N GLY A 54 -24.39 52.21 -19.48
CA GLY A 54 -23.77 51.51 -20.61
C GLY A 54 -22.38 50.94 -20.26
N GLU A 55 -21.49 51.75 -19.66
CA GLU A 55 -20.17 51.27 -19.20
C GLU A 55 -20.29 50.08 -18.23
N LYS A 56 -21.25 50.12 -17.31
CA LYS A 56 -21.50 49.00 -16.38
C LYS A 56 -22.04 47.76 -17.09
N MET A 57 -22.93 47.92 -18.07
CA MET A 57 -23.47 46.81 -18.86
C MET A 57 -22.38 46.12 -19.68
N GLU A 58 -21.47 46.88 -20.28
CA GLU A 58 -20.32 46.34 -21.01
C GLU A 58 -19.40 45.54 -20.09
N SER A 59 -19.09 46.07 -18.90
CA SER A 59 -18.33 45.34 -17.88
C SER A 59 -19.06 44.08 -17.39
N GLN A 60 -20.39 44.11 -17.30
CA GLN A 60 -21.19 42.95 -16.91
C GLN A 60 -21.22 41.88 -18.01
N ALA A 61 -21.28 42.27 -19.29
CA ALA A 61 -21.22 41.33 -20.41
C ALA A 61 -19.88 40.57 -20.41
N ALA A 62 -18.76 41.28 -20.23
CA ALA A 62 -17.44 40.65 -20.12
C ALA A 62 -17.36 39.66 -18.95
N ALA A 63 -17.92 40.01 -17.79
CA ALA A 63 -17.97 39.10 -16.63
C ALA A 63 -18.80 37.83 -16.90
N ILE A 64 -19.88 37.92 -17.69
CA ILE A 64 -20.69 36.75 -18.08
C ILE A 64 -19.90 35.83 -19.01
N GLU A 65 -19.17 36.37 -19.98
CA GLU A 65 -18.31 35.57 -20.86
C GLU A 65 -17.25 34.80 -20.06
N GLU A 66 -16.62 35.46 -19.07
CA GLU A 66 -15.66 34.82 -18.16
C GLU A 66 -16.31 33.70 -17.34
N VAL A 67 -17.49 33.94 -16.77
CA VAL A 67 -18.23 32.93 -16.01
C VAL A 67 -18.63 31.74 -16.88
N ASN A 68 -19.06 31.97 -18.13
CA ASN A 68 -19.38 30.90 -19.06
C ASN A 68 -18.17 30.01 -19.37
N ALA A 69 -16.99 30.60 -19.59
CA ALA A 69 -15.76 29.84 -19.79
C ALA A 69 -15.43 28.96 -18.58
N VAL A 70 -15.57 29.50 -17.36
CA VAL A 70 -15.37 28.73 -16.12
C VAL A 70 -16.38 27.59 -15.98
N ILE A 71 -17.65 27.81 -16.35
CA ILE A 71 -18.67 26.75 -16.30
C ILE A 71 -18.36 25.62 -17.28
N GLU A 72 -17.89 25.94 -18.49
CA GLU A 72 -17.50 24.94 -19.49
C GLU A 72 -16.31 24.10 -19.00
N GLU A 73 -15.28 24.74 -18.44
CA GLU A 73 -14.13 24.05 -17.84
C GLU A 73 -14.56 23.15 -16.67
N LEU A 74 -15.44 23.64 -15.80
CA LEU A 74 -16.01 22.86 -14.70
C LEU A 74 -16.79 21.64 -15.21
N SER A 75 -17.53 21.76 -16.31
CA SER A 75 -18.28 20.65 -16.90
C SER A 75 -17.36 19.54 -17.42
N VAL A 76 -16.29 19.92 -18.12
CA VAL A 76 -15.25 18.97 -18.57
C VAL A 76 -14.57 18.30 -17.38
N SER A 77 -14.24 19.07 -16.34
CA SER A 77 -13.61 18.56 -15.11
C SER A 77 -14.52 17.57 -14.36
N SER A 78 -15.82 17.87 -14.25
CA SER A 78 -16.81 16.96 -13.66
C SER A 78 -16.92 15.66 -14.46
N SER A 79 -16.96 15.73 -15.79
CA SER A 79 -16.99 14.54 -16.66
C SER A 79 -15.74 13.66 -16.48
N ASN A 80 -14.54 14.27 -16.46
CA ASN A 80 -13.28 13.56 -16.19
C ASN A 80 -13.28 12.92 -14.80
N THR A 81 -13.85 13.59 -13.80
CA THR A 81 -13.99 13.06 -12.44
C THR A 81 -14.89 11.83 -12.42
N THR A 82 -16.03 11.86 -13.11
CA THR A 82 -16.91 10.69 -13.26
C THR A 82 -16.18 9.50 -13.89
N HIS A 83 -15.47 9.72 -15.00
CA HIS A 83 -14.72 8.65 -15.67
C HIS A 83 -13.60 8.06 -14.79
N SER A 84 -12.92 8.93 -14.04
CA SER A 84 -11.88 8.51 -13.10
C SER A 84 -12.45 7.63 -11.97
N ILE A 85 -13.64 7.96 -11.46
CA ILE A 85 -14.33 7.17 -10.44
C ILE A 85 -14.77 5.80 -10.99
N GLU A 86 -15.26 5.73 -12.23
CA GLU A 86 -15.61 4.46 -12.87
C GLU A 86 -14.39 3.53 -12.97
N THR A 87 -13.27 4.07 -13.44
CA THR A 87 -12.00 3.33 -13.55
C THR A 87 -11.47 2.91 -12.18
N GLN A 88 -11.58 3.79 -11.18
CA GLN A 88 -11.22 3.50 -9.80
C GLN A 88 -12.06 2.35 -9.24
N ASN A 89 -13.36 2.33 -9.50
CA ASN A 89 -14.25 1.26 -9.03
C ASN A 89 -13.90 -0.11 -9.63
N LEU A 90 -13.53 -0.17 -10.91
CA LEU A 90 -13.03 -1.40 -11.52
C LEU A 90 -11.77 -1.91 -10.82
N SER A 91 -10.82 -1.00 -10.57
CA SER A 91 -9.56 -1.31 -9.87
C SER A 91 -9.82 -1.78 -8.43
N LEU A 92 -10.76 -1.15 -7.71
CA LEU A 92 -11.15 -1.57 -6.36
C LEU A 92 -11.77 -2.97 -6.36
N SER A 93 -12.58 -3.31 -7.36
CA SER A 93 -13.16 -4.66 -7.49
C SER A 93 -12.08 -5.72 -7.72
N GLU A 94 -11.06 -5.41 -8.51
CA GLU A 94 -9.92 -6.29 -8.71
C GLU A 94 -9.10 -6.47 -7.42
N LEU A 95 -8.88 -5.40 -6.66
CA LEU A 95 -8.21 -5.46 -5.36
C LEU A 95 -8.94 -6.34 -4.36
N VAL A 96 -10.28 -6.33 -4.34
CA VAL A 96 -11.07 -7.26 -3.51
C VAL A 96 -10.81 -8.70 -3.92
N GLY A 97 -10.90 -9.03 -5.21
CA GLY A 97 -10.65 -10.40 -5.69
C GLY A 97 -9.21 -10.87 -5.42
N ASN A 98 -8.23 -9.99 -5.56
CA ASN A 98 -6.84 -10.30 -5.21
C ASN A 98 -6.66 -10.52 -3.70
N SER A 99 -7.40 -9.77 -2.87
CA SER A 99 -7.39 -9.94 -1.42
C SER A 99 -7.99 -11.29 -0.99
N GLU A 100 -9.03 -11.77 -1.67
CA GLU A 100 -9.61 -13.10 -1.42
C GLU A 100 -8.62 -14.22 -1.77
N LYS A 101 -7.95 -14.11 -2.93
CA LYS A 101 -6.88 -15.05 -3.32
C LYS A 101 -5.73 -15.07 -2.31
N LEU A 102 -5.33 -13.90 -1.80
CA LEU A 102 -4.28 -13.83 -0.77
C LEU A 102 -4.71 -14.50 0.54
N ASP A 103 -5.98 -14.36 0.96
CA ASP A 103 -6.51 -15.06 2.14
C ASP A 103 -6.49 -16.59 1.96
N GLU A 104 -6.81 -17.08 0.76
CA GLU A 104 -6.71 -18.52 0.43
C GLU A 104 -5.25 -19.01 0.48
N ILE A 105 -4.32 -18.29 -0.14
CA ILE A 105 -2.89 -18.62 -0.11
C ILE A 105 -2.37 -18.66 1.33
N LEU A 106 -2.78 -17.71 2.18
CA LEU A 106 -2.42 -17.70 3.60
C LEU A 106 -2.95 -18.91 4.35
N LYS A 107 -4.22 -19.28 4.13
CA LYS A 107 -4.81 -20.48 4.76
C LYS A 107 -4.04 -21.74 4.38
N ASN A 108 -3.72 -21.91 3.10
CA ASN A 108 -2.94 -23.04 2.62
C ASN A 108 -1.53 -23.06 3.20
N SER A 109 -0.89 -21.89 3.27
CA SER A 109 0.47 -21.75 3.83
C SER A 109 0.50 -22.04 5.34
N ALA A 110 -0.51 -21.60 6.08
CA ALA A 110 -0.67 -21.91 7.49
C ALA A 110 -0.89 -23.41 7.74
N SER A 111 -1.73 -24.07 6.93
CA SER A 111 -1.93 -25.52 7.01
C SER A 111 -0.65 -26.31 6.71
N LEU A 112 0.13 -25.90 5.70
CA LEU A 112 1.43 -26.51 5.40
C LEU A 112 2.42 -26.34 6.56
N SER A 113 2.42 -25.17 7.19
CA SER A 113 3.26 -24.87 8.35
C SER A 113 2.91 -25.72 9.57
N GLU A 114 1.62 -25.96 9.81
CA GLU A 114 1.15 -26.88 10.85
C GLU A 114 1.62 -28.31 10.58
N ALA A 115 1.53 -28.78 9.33
CA ALA A 115 2.07 -30.09 8.94
C ALA A 115 3.60 -30.17 9.15
N LEU A 116 4.33 -29.10 8.83
CA LEU A 116 5.77 -29.00 9.10
C LEU A 116 6.08 -29.04 10.60
N ALA A 117 5.24 -28.42 11.45
CA ALA A 117 5.41 -28.47 12.90
C ALA A 117 5.27 -29.90 13.44
N ILE A 118 4.30 -30.66 12.93
CA ILE A 118 4.11 -32.07 13.25
C ILE A 118 5.36 -32.87 12.82
N PHE A 119 5.81 -32.69 11.58
CA PHE A 119 6.98 -33.38 11.06
C PHE A 119 8.27 -33.04 11.84
N ALA A 120 8.45 -31.78 12.26
CA ALA A 120 9.58 -31.38 13.10
C ALA A 120 9.56 -32.11 14.46
N LYS A 121 8.37 -32.22 15.08
CA LYS A 121 8.16 -32.94 16.34
C LYS A 121 8.44 -34.44 16.20
N GLU A 122 7.99 -35.06 15.12
CA GLU A 122 8.27 -36.48 14.83
C GLU A 122 9.78 -36.72 14.66
N ASN A 123 10.45 -35.89 13.86
CA ASN A 123 11.91 -35.98 13.71
C ASN A 123 12.67 -35.80 15.02
N LYS A 124 12.18 -34.95 15.94
CA LYS A 124 12.78 -34.82 17.27
C LYS A 124 12.76 -36.16 18.01
N ILE A 125 11.62 -36.87 17.99
CA ILE A 125 11.47 -38.20 18.61
C ILE A 125 12.40 -39.21 17.94
N ASP A 126 12.48 -39.19 16.61
CA ASP A 126 13.39 -40.08 15.87
C ASP A 126 14.85 -39.83 16.22
N MET A 127 15.26 -38.57 16.39
CA MET A 127 16.62 -38.24 16.81
C MET A 127 16.92 -38.71 18.25
N GLU A 128 15.95 -38.62 19.16
CA GLU A 128 16.09 -39.19 20.52
C GLU A 128 16.30 -40.71 20.46
N ASN A 129 15.55 -41.42 19.61
CA ASN A 129 15.72 -42.85 19.39
C ASN A 129 17.09 -43.20 18.80
N VAL A 130 17.57 -42.42 17.83
CA VAL A 130 18.91 -42.60 17.24
C VAL A 130 20.01 -42.38 18.27
N THR A 131 19.89 -41.36 19.13
CA THR A 131 20.85 -41.12 20.23
C THR A 131 20.93 -42.33 21.16
N ILE A 132 19.78 -42.86 21.59
CA ILE A 132 19.72 -44.06 22.44
C ILE A 132 20.38 -45.27 21.75
N ALA A 133 20.12 -45.46 20.44
CA ALA A 133 20.72 -46.55 19.68
C ALA A 133 22.25 -46.41 19.53
N ALA A 134 22.74 -45.18 19.32
CA ALA A 134 24.17 -44.89 19.25
C ALA A 134 24.87 -45.15 20.60
N GLU A 135 24.26 -44.74 21.72
CA GLU A 135 24.77 -45.02 23.06
C GLU A 135 24.84 -46.53 23.36
N LYS A 136 23.79 -47.28 23.01
CA LYS A 136 23.79 -48.75 23.13
C LYS A 136 24.89 -49.40 22.30
N THR A 137 25.08 -48.94 21.06
CA THR A 137 26.13 -49.45 20.16
C THR A 137 27.52 -49.20 20.76
N LYS A 138 27.76 -48.01 21.29
CA LYS A 138 29.00 -47.68 22.00
C LYS A 138 29.25 -48.60 23.20
N SER A 139 28.21 -48.92 23.97
CA SER A 139 28.30 -49.87 25.08
C SER A 139 28.68 -51.28 24.60
N TYR A 140 28.00 -51.79 23.56
CA TYR A 140 28.32 -53.12 23.02
C TYR A 140 29.74 -53.23 22.46
N LEU A 141 30.24 -52.19 21.78
CA LEU A 141 31.62 -52.17 21.30
C LEU A 141 32.63 -52.21 22.45
N MET A 142 32.32 -51.56 23.58
CA MET A 142 33.14 -51.63 24.79
C MET A 142 33.15 -53.04 25.40
N ASP A 143 32.00 -53.70 25.48
CA ASP A 143 31.88 -55.07 26.00
C ASP A 143 32.58 -56.10 25.09
N ILE A 144 32.48 -55.92 23.76
CA ILE A 144 33.17 -56.75 22.78
C ILE A 144 34.69 -56.55 22.92
N SER A 145 35.17 -55.30 23.02
CA SER A 145 36.59 -55.01 23.25
C SER A 145 37.13 -55.71 24.51
N ASN A 146 36.38 -55.63 25.62
CA ASN A 146 36.71 -56.32 26.86
C ASN A 146 36.74 -57.85 26.70
N SER A 147 35.83 -58.41 25.90
CA SER A 147 35.78 -59.84 25.61
C SER A 147 37.01 -60.31 24.82
N PHE A 148 37.43 -59.55 23.80
CA PHE A 148 38.65 -59.84 23.05
C PHE A 148 39.93 -59.70 23.89
N ASN A 149 39.94 -58.85 24.93
CA ASN A 149 41.03 -58.79 25.90
C ASN A 149 41.16 -60.11 26.67
N LYS A 150 40.04 -60.71 27.08
CA LYS A 150 40.04 -62.03 27.75
C LYS A 150 40.46 -63.16 26.80
N VAL A 151 40.02 -63.12 25.55
CA VAL A 151 40.44 -64.11 24.54
C VAL A 151 41.95 -64.06 24.32
N ASP A 152 42.53 -62.86 24.22
CA ASP A 152 43.98 -62.66 24.08
C ASP A 152 44.75 -63.22 25.27
N GLU A 153 44.26 -62.99 26.50
CA GLU A 153 44.84 -63.54 27.73
C GLU A 153 44.85 -65.08 27.72
N ILE A 154 43.70 -65.69 27.38
CA ILE A 154 43.60 -67.16 27.26
C ILE A 154 44.53 -67.69 26.18
N ASN A 155 44.60 -67.02 25.02
CA ASN A 155 45.45 -67.42 23.92
C ASN A 155 46.95 -67.35 24.30
N ARG A 156 47.35 -66.34 25.10
CA ARG A 156 48.71 -66.24 25.64
C ARG A 156 49.04 -67.40 26.57
N ILE A 157 48.11 -67.76 27.47
CA ILE A 157 48.25 -68.93 28.35
C ILE A 157 48.38 -70.22 27.52
N MET A 158 47.58 -70.37 26.45
CA MET A 158 47.68 -71.53 25.55
C MET A 158 49.05 -71.61 24.86
N SER A 159 49.58 -70.48 24.37
CA SER A 159 50.93 -70.42 23.80
C SER A 159 52.00 -70.82 24.83
N GLU A 160 51.90 -70.31 26.07
CA GLU A 160 52.82 -70.66 27.16
C GLU A 160 52.75 -72.15 27.52
N ILE A 161 51.55 -72.75 27.51
CA ILE A 161 51.36 -74.19 27.74
C ILE A 161 51.99 -74.99 26.60
N ALA A 162 51.75 -74.60 25.34
CA ALA A 162 52.33 -75.27 24.18
C ALA A 162 53.87 -75.27 24.24
N ASP A 163 54.48 -74.12 24.57
CA ASP A 163 55.93 -74.01 24.70
C ASP A 163 56.47 -74.89 25.85
N LYS A 164 55.79 -74.90 27.00
CA LYS A 164 56.15 -75.79 28.14
C LYS A 164 56.01 -77.27 27.77
N THR A 165 54.93 -77.65 27.08
CA THR A 165 54.71 -79.03 26.62
C THR A 165 55.76 -79.44 25.60
N ASN A 166 56.17 -78.54 24.69
CA ASN A 166 57.24 -78.81 23.74
C ASN A 166 58.58 -79.05 24.45
N LEU A 167 58.91 -78.23 25.46
CA LEU A 167 60.10 -78.42 26.29
C LEU A 167 60.06 -79.76 27.07
N LEU A 168 58.91 -80.13 27.62
CA LEU A 168 58.73 -81.43 28.28
C LEU A 168 58.88 -82.60 27.31
N ALA A 169 58.32 -82.49 26.11
CA ALA A 169 58.43 -83.49 25.05
C ALA A 169 59.88 -83.66 24.57
N LEU A 170 60.62 -82.55 24.42
CA LEU A 170 62.04 -82.56 24.11
C LEU A 170 62.85 -83.28 25.20
N ASN A 171 62.61 -82.94 26.46
CA ASN A 171 63.27 -83.61 27.60
C ASN A 171 62.96 -85.11 27.63
N ALA A 172 61.70 -85.51 27.36
CA ALA A 172 61.30 -86.90 27.28
C ALA A 172 61.96 -87.64 26.10
N SER A 173 62.12 -86.97 24.95
CA SER A 173 62.81 -87.52 23.77
C SER A 173 64.30 -87.76 24.05
N ILE A 174 64.96 -86.83 24.76
CA ILE A 174 66.34 -86.97 25.23
C ILE A 174 66.48 -88.16 26.18
N GLU A 175 65.60 -88.29 27.18
CA GLU A 175 65.68 -89.40 28.15
C GLU A 175 65.33 -90.75 27.51
N ALA A 176 64.40 -90.77 26.55
CA ALA A 176 64.09 -91.96 25.76
C ALA A 176 65.28 -92.41 24.89
N ALA A 177 66.03 -91.47 24.30
CA ALA A 177 67.28 -91.76 23.59
C ALA A 177 68.35 -92.32 24.55
N ARG A 178 68.42 -91.81 25.78
CA ARG A 178 69.34 -92.25 26.83
C ARG A 178 69.07 -93.68 27.30
N ALA A 179 67.80 -94.11 27.33
CA ALA A 179 67.39 -95.48 27.66
C ALA A 179 67.62 -96.50 26.52
N GLY A 180 68.11 -96.08 25.35
CA GLY A 180 68.49 -96.94 24.24
C GLY A 180 67.34 -97.79 23.71
N VAL A 181 67.50 -99.12 23.67
CA VAL A 181 66.51 -100.05 23.09
C VAL A 181 65.19 -100.05 23.87
N ALA A 182 65.23 -99.88 25.20
CA ALA A 182 64.06 -99.86 26.07
C ALA A 182 63.22 -98.56 25.93
N GLY A 183 63.84 -97.47 25.46
CA GLY A 183 63.20 -96.16 25.29
C GLY A 183 62.53 -95.93 23.93
N ARG A 184 62.64 -96.85 22.96
CA ARG A 184 62.15 -96.63 21.59
C ARG A 184 60.66 -96.28 21.51
N GLY A 185 59.80 -96.93 22.30
CA GLY A 185 58.38 -96.60 22.36
C GLY A 185 58.12 -95.20 22.93
N PHE A 186 58.86 -94.80 23.98
CA PHE A 186 58.78 -93.48 24.58
C PHE A 186 59.28 -92.37 23.64
N ALA A 187 60.30 -92.64 22.83
CA ALA A 187 60.83 -91.69 21.85
C ALA A 187 59.79 -91.35 20.76
N VAL A 188 59.00 -92.34 20.32
CA VAL A 188 57.91 -92.12 19.35
C VAL A 188 56.82 -91.24 19.96
N VAL A 189 56.40 -91.53 21.19
CA VAL A 189 55.40 -90.72 21.90
C VAL A 189 55.91 -89.29 22.14
N ALA A 190 57.16 -89.13 22.58
CA ALA A 190 57.76 -87.82 22.82
C ALA A 190 57.81 -86.95 21.55
N ASN A 191 58.17 -87.54 20.40
CA ASN A 191 58.15 -86.83 19.11
C ASN A 191 56.73 -86.43 18.69
N GLU A 192 55.73 -87.27 18.93
CA GLU A 192 54.34 -86.94 18.60
C GLU A 192 53.78 -85.83 19.51
N VAL A 193 54.14 -85.84 20.80
CA VAL A 193 53.79 -84.75 21.74
C VAL A 193 54.48 -83.44 21.34
N SER A 194 55.74 -83.48 20.91
CA SER A 194 56.46 -82.28 20.43
C SER A 194 55.80 -81.68 19.19
N LYS A 195 55.42 -82.50 18.20
CA LYS A 195 54.67 -82.04 17.02
C LYS A 195 53.32 -81.43 17.39
N LEU A 196 52.59 -82.04 18.34
CA LEU A 196 51.31 -81.51 18.81
C LEU A 196 51.49 -80.15 19.52
N ALA A 197 52.56 -80.00 20.28
CA ALA A 197 52.92 -78.75 20.94
C ALA A 197 53.29 -77.64 19.93
N GLU A 198 54.11 -77.95 18.92
CA GLU A 198 54.43 -77.01 17.82
C GLU A 198 53.17 -76.60 17.04
N PHE A 199 52.30 -77.57 16.71
CA PHE A 199 51.02 -77.30 16.07
C PHE A 199 50.13 -76.39 16.92
N THR A 200 50.09 -76.61 18.24
CA THR A 200 49.33 -75.77 19.18
C THR A 200 49.89 -74.36 19.25
N SER A 201 51.23 -74.19 19.28
CA SER A 201 51.89 -72.89 19.27
C SER A 201 51.63 -72.12 17.96
N SER A 202 51.71 -72.81 16.82
CA SER A 202 51.36 -72.22 15.51
C SER A 202 49.90 -71.76 15.47
N ASN A 203 48.95 -72.55 16.01
CA ASN A 203 47.55 -72.16 16.08
C ASN A 203 47.33 -70.97 17.02
N ALA A 204 48.00 -70.93 18.18
CA ALA A 204 47.93 -69.80 19.10
C ALA A 204 48.42 -68.50 18.43
N LYS A 205 49.46 -68.59 17.59
CA LYS A 205 49.93 -67.45 16.79
C LYS A 205 48.88 -66.98 15.78
N SER A 206 48.26 -67.89 15.03
CA SER A 206 47.16 -67.55 14.10
C SER A 206 45.96 -66.93 14.82
N ILE A 207 45.60 -67.42 16.00
CA ILE A 207 44.55 -66.82 16.84
C ILE A 207 44.94 -65.39 17.26
N SER A 208 46.20 -65.17 17.66
CA SER A 208 46.69 -63.83 18.03
C SER A 208 46.56 -62.82 16.88
N GLU A 209 46.88 -63.24 15.65
CA GLU A 209 46.71 -62.40 14.46
C GLU A 209 45.24 -62.00 14.25
N ILE A 210 44.30 -62.96 14.37
CA ILE A 210 42.86 -62.72 14.25
C ILE A 210 42.36 -61.79 15.36
N VAL A 211 42.83 -61.98 16.61
CA VAL A 211 42.45 -61.14 17.76
C VAL A 211 42.94 -59.71 17.56
N ASN A 212 44.18 -59.51 17.11
CA ASN A 212 44.74 -58.19 16.84
C ASN A 212 43.99 -57.48 15.70
N GLN A 213 43.68 -58.20 14.62
CA GLN A 213 42.87 -57.66 13.53
C GLN A 213 41.46 -57.27 14.02
N SER A 214 40.83 -58.12 14.83
CA SER A 214 39.50 -57.85 15.40
C SER A 214 39.51 -56.62 16.30
N ARG A 215 40.55 -56.44 17.13
CA ARG A 215 40.72 -55.23 17.97
C ARG A 215 40.78 -53.96 17.12
N LYS A 216 41.51 -53.98 16.01
CA LYS A 216 41.59 -52.84 15.09
C LYS A 216 40.21 -52.46 14.55
N PHE A 217 39.42 -53.43 14.09
CA PHE A 217 38.07 -53.18 13.60
C PHE A 217 37.13 -52.64 14.68
N ILE A 218 37.24 -53.14 15.92
CA ILE A 218 36.43 -52.64 17.05
C ILE A 218 36.77 -51.17 17.35
N GLU A 219 38.05 -50.80 17.31
CA GLU A 219 38.46 -49.42 17.55
C GLU A 219 37.99 -48.48 16.43
N GLU A 220 38.11 -48.89 15.16
CA GLU A 220 37.55 -48.13 14.03
C GLU A 220 36.03 -47.96 14.17
N ALA A 221 35.30 -49.03 14.55
CA ALA A 221 33.87 -48.98 14.80
C ALA A 221 33.52 -48.04 15.98
N ARG A 222 34.36 -47.99 17.03
CA ARG A 222 34.16 -47.10 18.18
C ARG A 222 34.31 -45.62 17.80
N ILE A 223 35.28 -45.31 16.95
CA ILE A 223 35.48 -43.96 16.42
C ILE A 223 34.26 -43.55 15.58
N ALA A 224 33.84 -44.39 14.63
CA ALA A 224 32.67 -44.14 13.79
C ALA A 224 31.37 -43.98 14.60
N SER A 225 31.19 -44.78 15.65
CA SER A 225 30.05 -44.67 16.57
C SER A 225 30.06 -43.35 17.35
N THR A 226 31.23 -42.88 17.78
CA THR A 226 31.36 -41.58 18.48
C THR A 226 31.06 -40.42 17.53
N GLU A 227 31.56 -40.47 16.30
CA GLU A 227 31.27 -39.47 15.27
C GLU A 227 29.77 -39.43 14.94
N THR A 228 29.13 -40.59 14.80
CA THR A 228 27.68 -40.71 14.60
C THR A 228 26.92 -40.02 15.72
N GLY A 229 27.29 -40.25 16.99
CA GLY A 229 26.66 -39.59 18.14
C GLY A 229 26.76 -38.05 18.09
N ASN A 230 27.93 -37.52 17.72
CA ASN A 230 28.12 -36.08 17.57
C ASN A 230 27.27 -35.50 16.43
N LEU A 231 27.18 -36.20 15.29
CA LEU A 231 26.33 -35.79 14.16
C LEU A 231 24.85 -35.79 14.54
N THR A 232 24.39 -36.79 15.29
CA THR A 232 23.01 -36.86 15.80
C THR A 232 22.68 -35.69 16.72
N GLU A 233 23.57 -35.32 17.65
CA GLU A 233 23.31 -34.17 18.53
C GLU A 233 23.27 -32.84 17.75
N ASN A 234 24.16 -32.67 16.77
CA ASN A 234 24.10 -31.51 15.87
C ASN A 234 22.78 -31.46 15.07
N GLN A 235 22.30 -32.61 14.60
CA GLN A 235 21.05 -32.71 13.85
C GLN A 235 19.84 -32.38 14.73
N LYS A 236 19.84 -32.82 15.99
CA LYS A 236 18.82 -32.48 16.99
C LYS A 236 18.77 -30.96 17.24
N MET A 237 19.92 -30.29 17.35
CA MET A 237 19.96 -28.83 17.50
C MET A 237 19.38 -28.11 16.28
N LYS A 238 19.68 -28.57 15.06
CA LYS A 238 19.08 -28.03 13.82
C LYS A 238 17.57 -28.25 13.74
N ASN A 239 17.09 -29.39 14.23
CA ASN A 239 15.66 -29.67 14.29
C ASN A 239 14.93 -28.70 15.24
N LEU A 240 15.52 -28.40 16.41
CA LEU A 240 14.98 -27.41 17.33
C LEU A 240 14.91 -26.00 16.71
N ASP A 241 15.96 -25.56 16.00
CA ASP A 241 15.94 -24.29 15.26
C ASP A 241 14.86 -24.29 14.16
N THR A 242 14.67 -25.42 13.48
CA THR A 242 13.60 -25.56 12.47
C THR A 242 12.23 -25.42 13.11
N ALA A 243 11.99 -26.02 14.28
CA ALA A 243 10.73 -25.89 15.01
C ALA A 243 10.46 -24.44 15.45
N ASP A 244 11.47 -23.71 15.94
CA ASP A 244 11.35 -22.29 16.29
C ASP A 244 11.00 -21.42 15.07
N ARG A 245 11.64 -21.68 13.92
CA ARG A 245 11.32 -20.98 12.66
C ARG A 245 9.89 -21.22 12.21
N ILE A 246 9.37 -22.44 12.36
CA ILE A 246 7.98 -22.77 12.04
C ILE A 246 7.01 -22.00 12.94
N ASP A 247 7.30 -21.88 14.24
CA ASP A 247 6.47 -21.09 15.16
C ASP A 247 6.42 -19.61 14.75
N LYS A 248 7.58 -19.01 14.43
CA LYS A 248 7.64 -17.64 13.90
C LYS A 248 6.86 -17.49 12.59
N MET A 249 6.92 -18.49 11.72
CA MET A 249 6.17 -18.48 10.46
C MET A 249 4.66 -18.47 10.71
N ASN A 250 4.18 -19.24 11.70
CA ASN A 250 2.78 -19.22 12.12
C ASN A 250 2.34 -17.84 12.66
N GLN A 251 3.20 -17.17 13.43
CA GLN A 251 2.94 -15.81 13.90
C GLN A 251 2.80 -14.83 12.73
N PHE A 252 3.69 -14.91 11.73
CA PHE A 252 3.60 -14.08 10.53
C PHE A 252 2.33 -14.33 9.71
N TYR A 253 1.83 -15.56 9.63
CA TYR A 253 0.55 -15.83 8.96
C TYR A 253 -0.63 -15.17 9.67
N LEU A 254 -0.64 -15.17 11.01
CA LEU A 254 -1.67 -14.48 11.79
C LEU A 254 -1.63 -12.96 11.58
N GLU A 255 -0.43 -12.39 11.54
CA GLU A 255 -0.25 -10.96 11.26
C GLU A 255 -0.70 -10.60 9.85
N GLN A 256 -0.27 -11.37 8.83
CA GLN A 256 -0.69 -11.16 7.44
C GLN A 256 -2.20 -11.27 7.27
N LYS A 257 -2.86 -12.20 7.96
CA LYS A 257 -4.32 -12.30 7.97
C LYS A 257 -4.98 -11.02 8.49
N SER A 258 -4.45 -10.45 9.58
CA SER A 258 -4.96 -9.18 10.13
C SER A 258 -4.76 -8.03 9.14
N ILE A 259 -3.61 -7.98 8.46
CA ILE A 259 -3.31 -6.97 7.44
C ILE A 259 -4.30 -7.06 6.28
N ILE A 260 -4.58 -8.27 5.77
CA ILE A 260 -5.55 -8.48 4.70
C ILE A 260 -6.95 -8.00 5.11
N GLN A 261 -7.40 -8.32 6.32
CA GLN A 261 -8.71 -7.86 6.81
C GLN A 261 -8.80 -6.33 6.87
N LYS A 262 -7.75 -5.66 7.37
CA LYS A 262 -7.67 -4.19 7.37
C LYS A 262 -7.68 -3.64 5.95
N PHE A 263 -6.92 -4.26 5.04
CA PHE A 263 -6.87 -3.87 3.63
C PHE A 263 -8.26 -3.94 2.97
N VAL A 264 -9.00 -5.03 3.15
CA VAL A 264 -10.38 -5.17 2.64
C VAL A 264 -11.29 -4.08 3.22
N SER A 265 -11.19 -3.79 4.51
CA SER A 265 -11.98 -2.72 5.13
C SER A 265 -11.67 -1.34 4.53
N GLU A 266 -10.40 -1.06 4.24
CA GLU A 266 -9.97 0.19 3.62
C GLU A 266 -10.44 0.29 2.17
N VAL A 267 -10.37 -0.78 1.39
CA VAL A 267 -10.94 -0.84 0.03
C VAL A 267 -12.43 -0.54 0.04
N ASN A 268 -13.19 -1.12 0.99
CA ASN A 268 -14.62 -0.80 1.16
C ASN A 268 -14.86 0.67 1.53
N ARG A 269 -14.01 1.26 2.37
CA ARG A 269 -14.10 2.69 2.71
C ARG A 269 -13.84 3.59 1.50
N ILE A 270 -12.87 3.23 0.65
CA ILE A 270 -12.57 3.96 -0.59
C ILE A 270 -13.76 3.84 -1.56
N LYS A 271 -14.38 2.66 -1.67
CA LYS A 271 -15.58 2.46 -2.50
C LYS A 271 -16.73 3.39 -2.07
N LEU A 272 -17.06 3.42 -0.78
CA LEU A 272 -18.10 4.30 -0.24
C LEU A 272 -17.78 5.79 -0.48
N THR A 273 -16.52 6.18 -0.35
CA THR A 273 -16.08 7.55 -0.66
C THR A 273 -16.24 7.86 -2.14
N SER A 274 -15.87 6.92 -3.02
CA SER A 274 -16.00 7.06 -4.48
C SER A 274 -17.47 7.25 -4.91
N GLU A 275 -18.39 6.50 -4.30
CA GLU A 275 -19.84 6.66 -4.51
C GLU A 275 -20.33 8.06 -4.08
N LYS A 276 -19.83 8.59 -2.95
CA LYS A 276 -20.15 9.95 -2.50
C LYS A 276 -19.62 11.02 -3.46
N ILE A 277 -18.38 10.88 -3.94
CA ILE A 277 -17.80 11.82 -4.90
C ILE A 277 -18.59 11.79 -6.20
N LEU A 278 -19.00 10.60 -6.66
CA LEU A 278 -19.82 10.47 -7.87
C LEU A 278 -21.14 11.23 -7.73
N ARG A 279 -21.86 11.04 -6.62
CA ARG A 279 -23.12 11.76 -6.35
C ARG A 279 -22.89 13.28 -6.29
N SER A 280 -21.85 13.73 -5.59
CA SER A 280 -21.53 15.16 -5.50
C SER A 280 -21.16 15.75 -6.86
N THR A 281 -20.45 15.00 -7.70
CA THR A 281 -20.11 15.41 -9.07
C THR A 281 -21.37 15.52 -9.94
N GLN A 282 -22.31 14.59 -9.81
CA GLN A 282 -23.60 14.66 -10.50
C GLN A 282 -24.43 15.88 -10.05
N GLU A 283 -24.45 16.20 -8.76
CA GLU A 283 -25.09 17.41 -8.24
C GLU A 283 -24.41 18.68 -8.76
N GLN A 284 -23.07 18.72 -8.84
CA GLN A 284 -22.33 19.82 -9.46
C GLN A 284 -22.70 20.02 -10.93
N MET A 285 -22.82 18.94 -11.70
CA MET A 285 -23.23 19.03 -13.11
C MET A 285 -24.65 19.59 -13.27
N LEU A 286 -25.57 19.25 -12.35
CA LEU A 286 -26.91 19.85 -12.33
C LEU A 286 -26.84 21.35 -12.02
N GLY A 287 -26.06 21.76 -11.02
CA GLY A 287 -25.85 23.16 -10.67
C GLY A 287 -25.18 23.96 -11.80
N GLN A 288 -24.22 23.35 -12.51
CA GLN A 288 -23.60 23.94 -13.70
C GLN A 288 -24.63 24.21 -14.80
N LYS A 289 -25.54 23.27 -15.06
CA LYS A 289 -26.60 23.46 -16.06
C LYS A 289 -27.52 24.63 -15.71
N GLU A 290 -27.85 24.80 -14.42
CA GLU A 290 -28.64 25.92 -13.94
C GLU A 290 -27.87 27.26 -14.04
N MET A 291 -26.56 27.24 -13.79
CA MET A 291 -25.70 28.41 -14.01
C MET A 291 -25.66 28.83 -15.49
N VAL A 292 -25.52 27.89 -16.43
CA VAL A 292 -25.57 28.20 -17.87
C VAL A 292 -26.88 28.89 -18.22
N GLN A 293 -28.01 28.37 -17.73
CA GLN A 293 -29.32 28.98 -17.96
C GLN A 293 -29.42 30.39 -17.36
N THR A 294 -28.89 30.58 -16.16
CA THR A 294 -28.87 31.88 -15.47
C THR A 294 -28.01 32.91 -16.21
N MET A 295 -26.82 32.50 -16.69
CA MET A 295 -25.94 33.35 -17.49
C MET A 295 -26.57 33.72 -18.84
N GLY A 296 -27.30 32.79 -19.46
CA GLY A 296 -28.08 33.07 -20.68
C GLY A 296 -29.16 34.14 -20.47
N ASN A 297 -29.89 34.05 -19.36
CA ASN A 297 -30.91 35.05 -19.00
C ASN A 297 -30.29 36.42 -18.70
N LEU A 298 -29.21 36.46 -17.91
CA LEU A 298 -28.46 37.70 -17.62
C LEU A 298 -27.92 38.36 -18.88
N GLY A 299 -27.38 37.57 -19.82
CA GLY A 299 -26.93 38.08 -21.12
C GLY A 299 -28.06 38.71 -21.92
N SER A 300 -29.26 38.11 -21.90
CA SER A 300 -30.45 38.68 -22.52
C SER A 300 -30.89 39.99 -21.85
N GLU A 301 -30.85 40.07 -20.52
CA GLU A 301 -31.20 41.29 -19.79
C GLU A 301 -30.22 42.44 -20.07
N ILE A 302 -28.92 42.17 -20.13
CA ILE A 302 -27.91 43.18 -20.47
C ILE A 302 -28.12 43.73 -21.88
N ASN A 303 -28.40 42.85 -22.85
CA ASN A 303 -28.70 43.28 -24.21
C ASN A 303 -29.93 44.18 -24.25
N GLN A 304 -30.99 43.85 -23.51
CA GLN A 304 -32.19 44.68 -23.41
C GLN A 304 -31.88 46.05 -22.77
N ILE A 305 -31.12 46.10 -21.68
CA ILE A 305 -30.75 47.36 -21.01
C ILE A 305 -29.88 48.23 -21.93
N ASN A 306 -28.98 47.62 -22.70
CA ASN A 306 -28.18 48.34 -23.69
C ASN A 306 -29.05 48.94 -24.81
N GLU A 307 -30.03 48.19 -25.31
CA GLU A 307 -30.99 48.69 -26.30
C GLU A 307 -31.83 49.87 -25.75
N ASP A 308 -32.40 49.70 -24.56
CA ASP A 308 -33.18 50.72 -23.87
C ASP A 308 -32.33 51.98 -23.57
N SER A 309 -31.07 51.79 -23.19
CA SER A 309 -30.11 52.89 -22.96
C SER A 309 -29.82 53.67 -24.25
N GLY A 310 -29.68 52.96 -25.38
CA GLY A 310 -29.52 53.58 -26.69
C GLY A 310 -30.72 54.44 -27.08
N GLN A 311 -31.94 53.92 -26.89
CA GLN A 311 -33.18 54.67 -27.14
C GLN A 311 -33.30 55.90 -26.23
N LEU A 312 -32.99 55.76 -24.93
CA LEU A 312 -33.01 56.87 -23.98
C LEU A 312 -32.00 57.95 -24.36
N GLN A 313 -30.84 57.57 -24.89
CA GLN A 313 -29.83 58.52 -25.35
C GLN A 313 -30.29 59.35 -26.54
N GLU A 314 -31.03 58.77 -27.48
CA GLU A 314 -31.68 59.51 -28.56
C GLU A 314 -32.73 60.51 -28.03
N GLU A 315 -33.57 60.09 -27.09
CA GLU A 315 -34.58 60.96 -26.49
C GLU A 315 -33.97 62.10 -25.67
N ILE A 316 -32.89 61.85 -24.93
CA ILE A 316 -32.10 62.89 -24.24
C ILE A 316 -31.66 63.99 -25.19
N VAL A 317 -31.17 63.62 -26.39
CA VAL A 317 -30.73 64.59 -27.39
C VAL A 317 -31.90 65.42 -27.91
N ARG A 318 -33.07 64.81 -28.11
CA ARG A 318 -34.30 65.52 -28.53
C ARG A 318 -34.77 66.50 -27.47
N ILE A 319 -34.91 66.05 -26.21
CA ILE A 319 -35.37 66.91 -25.11
C ILE A 319 -34.36 68.03 -24.87
N LYS A 320 -33.05 67.76 -24.97
CA LYS A 320 -32.02 68.80 -24.86
C LYS A 320 -32.21 69.90 -25.91
N THR A 321 -32.48 69.51 -27.15
CA THR A 321 -32.71 70.45 -28.25
C THR A 321 -33.95 71.31 -27.97
N GLN A 322 -35.05 70.70 -27.55
CA GLN A 322 -36.29 71.41 -27.19
C GLN A 322 -36.11 72.33 -25.98
N ALA A 323 -35.36 71.91 -24.96
CA ALA A 323 -35.07 72.73 -23.78
C ALA A 323 -34.25 73.99 -24.15
N SER A 324 -33.25 73.84 -25.03
CA SER A 324 -32.47 74.97 -25.53
C SER A 324 -33.29 75.90 -26.43
N GLU A 325 -34.21 75.38 -27.24
CA GLU A 325 -35.17 76.19 -28.02
C GLU A 325 -36.12 76.99 -27.11
N LEU A 326 -36.68 76.37 -26.07
CA LEU A 326 -37.53 77.04 -25.08
C LEU A 326 -36.79 78.18 -24.36
N ARG A 327 -35.52 77.97 -24.03
CA ARG A 327 -34.66 78.99 -23.43
C ARG A 327 -34.36 80.13 -24.40
N LEU A 328 -34.12 79.84 -25.68
CA LEU A 328 -33.94 80.88 -26.70
C LEU A 328 -35.21 81.72 -26.89
N LEU A 329 -36.39 81.09 -26.86
CA LEU A 329 -37.69 81.77 -26.95
C LEU A 329 -37.98 82.65 -25.74
N SER A 330 -37.57 82.24 -24.54
CA SER A 330 -37.69 83.10 -23.36
C SER A 330 -36.82 84.35 -23.53
N ILE A 331 -35.57 84.21 -24.01
CA ILE A 331 -34.61 85.32 -24.14
C ILE A 331 -34.92 86.27 -25.32
N GLN A 332 -35.33 85.77 -26.50
CA GLN A 332 -35.52 86.58 -27.71
C GLN A 332 -36.69 87.58 -27.67
N SER A 333 -37.55 87.54 -26.64
CA SER A 333 -38.65 88.50 -26.47
C SER A 333 -38.22 89.89 -25.93
N GLU A 334 -36.91 90.15 -25.86
CA GLU A 334 -36.30 91.40 -25.37
C GLU A 334 -36.15 92.54 -26.39
N SER A 335 -36.38 92.28 -27.69
CA SER A 335 -36.26 93.29 -28.76
C SER A 335 -37.60 93.74 -29.31
#